data_AF-A0A8B8JM14-F1
#
_entry.id   AF-A0A8B8JM14-F1
#
_cell.length_a   1.000
_cell.length_b   1.000
_cell.length_c   1.000
_cell.angle_alpha   90.00
_cell.angle_beta   90.00
_cell.angle_gamma   90.00
#
_symmetry.space_group_name_H-M   'P 1'
#
loop_
_entity.id
_entity.type
_entity.pdbx_description
1 polymer ?
#
loop_
_entity_poly.entity_id
_entity_poly.type
_entity_poly.pdbx_seq_one_letter_code
_entity_poly.pdbx_strand_id
1 'polypeptide(L)'
;MRGNCWFNRRTEQRFRQIAISTFKSAKIKLLLCCCVAFTLLAFSTSASSFVLWNNQAPPYPRFPDSRKGYSIVMNTWKRYDLLKQSIKHYSSCPRLESVHIVWSEPNPPSDILSKFLHRVVKFKSKDGRQVNLKFDINKEDSLNNRFKEIKDLETDAVFSIDDDVIFPCSSVEFAFDVWQSAPDTMVGFVPRVHWVDSLKGDDNKFSYGGWWSVWWTGTYSMVLSKAAFFHKKYFNIYTNEMPSSIREYVTKNRNCEDIAMSFLVANATGAPPIWVKGKIFEIGSTGISSLGGHSKRRTECVNKFAVVFGRMPLVSTTVKAVDSRNIWFW
;
A
#
# COMPACT_ATOMS: atom_id res chain seq x y z
N MET A 1 -38.32 85.41 38.84
CA MET A 1 -39.09 84.34 39.53
C MET A 1 -39.07 83.08 38.66
N ARG A 2 -38.91 81.93 39.31
CA ARG A 2 -38.89 80.57 38.75
C ARG A 2 -40.17 80.27 37.95
N GLY A 3 -40.08 79.38 36.95
CA GLY A 3 -41.24 78.76 36.30
C GLY A 3 -40.85 77.69 35.27
N ASN A 4 -41.02 76.43 35.64
CA ASN A 4 -40.57 75.20 34.99
C ASN A 4 -41.60 74.71 33.94
N CYS A 5 -41.18 74.08 32.84
CA CYS A 5 -42.03 73.12 32.12
C CYS A 5 -41.20 71.95 31.58
N TRP A 6 -41.03 70.94 32.44
CA TRP A 6 -40.17 69.77 32.28
C TRP A 6 -41.02 68.49 32.17
N PHE A 7 -41.95 68.43 31.21
CA PHE A 7 -42.89 67.30 31.12
C PHE A 7 -42.95 66.53 29.80
N ASN A 8 -42.19 66.88 28.75
CA ASN A 8 -42.32 66.18 27.45
C ASN A 8 -41.15 65.27 27.06
N ARG A 9 -40.00 65.31 27.73
CA ARG A 9 -38.80 64.54 27.32
C ARG A 9 -38.72 63.12 27.88
N ARG A 10 -39.29 62.88 29.07
CA ARG A 10 -39.22 61.59 29.78
C ARG A 10 -40.17 60.52 29.22
N THR A 11 -41.34 60.94 28.75
CA THR A 11 -42.35 60.07 28.13
C THR A 11 -41.88 59.57 26.76
N GLU A 12 -41.37 60.45 25.89
CA GLU A 12 -40.84 60.05 24.58
C GLU A 12 -39.65 59.07 24.68
N GLN A 13 -38.74 59.28 25.63
CA GLN A 13 -37.60 58.37 25.84
C GLN A 13 -38.05 56.98 26.31
N ARG A 14 -39.09 56.88 27.16
CA ARG A 14 -39.66 55.59 27.58
C ARG A 14 -40.34 54.85 26.43
N PHE A 15 -41.10 55.54 25.57
CA PHE A 15 -41.70 54.91 24.39
C PHE A 15 -40.66 54.42 23.38
N ARG A 16 -39.57 55.18 23.14
CA ARG A 16 -38.47 54.73 22.29
C ARG A 16 -37.74 53.51 22.87
N GLN A 17 -37.49 53.47 24.17
CA GLN A 17 -36.85 52.31 24.81
C GLN A 17 -37.72 51.05 24.76
N ILE A 18 -39.03 51.17 24.99
CA ILE A 18 -39.98 50.05 24.88
C ILE A 18 -40.08 49.56 23.43
N ALA A 19 -40.15 50.46 22.45
CA ALA A 19 -40.13 50.08 21.05
C ALA A 19 -38.83 49.33 20.69
N ILE A 20 -37.67 49.84 21.10
CA ILE A 20 -36.36 49.19 20.82
C ILE A 20 -36.27 47.81 21.50
N SER A 21 -36.77 47.63 22.72
CA SER A 21 -36.78 46.31 23.38
C SER A 21 -37.73 45.33 22.69
N THR A 22 -38.90 45.79 22.24
CA THR A 22 -39.89 44.95 21.54
C THR A 22 -39.41 44.57 20.14
N PHE A 23 -38.77 45.49 19.41
CA PHE A 23 -38.15 45.21 18.11
C PHE A 23 -36.96 44.24 18.22
N LYS A 24 -36.13 44.35 19.26
CA LYS A 24 -35.04 43.38 19.51
C LYS A 24 -35.59 42.00 19.88
N SER A 25 -36.64 41.93 20.70
CA SER A 25 -37.30 40.66 21.06
C SER A 25 -37.96 39.99 19.84
N ALA A 26 -38.62 40.77 18.97
CA ALA A 26 -39.24 40.26 17.76
C ALA A 26 -38.21 39.73 16.75
N LYS A 27 -37.08 40.42 16.56
CA LYS A 27 -35.98 39.95 15.70
C LYS A 27 -35.35 38.65 16.22
N ILE A 28 -35.17 38.52 17.53
CA ILE A 28 -34.63 37.29 18.15
C ILE A 28 -35.61 36.12 17.98
N LYS A 29 -36.91 36.35 18.20
CA LYS A 29 -37.95 35.32 17.99
C LYS A 29 -38.04 34.90 16.51
N LEU A 30 -37.95 35.84 15.58
CA LEU A 30 -37.93 35.54 14.15
C LEU A 30 -36.71 34.70 13.76
N LEU A 31 -35.52 35.04 14.28
CA LEU A 31 -34.29 34.29 14.02
C LEU A 31 -34.38 32.85 14.54
N LEU A 32 -34.92 32.66 15.76
CA LEU A 32 -35.16 31.33 16.34
C LEU A 32 -36.17 30.52 15.52
N CYS A 33 -37.27 31.13 15.08
CA CYS A 33 -38.23 30.48 14.17
C CYS A 33 -37.58 30.06 12.85
N CYS A 34 -36.75 30.92 12.25
CA CYS A 34 -36.02 30.55 11.04
C CYS A 34 -35.06 29.38 11.29
N CYS A 35 -34.30 29.37 12.39
CA CYS A 35 -33.40 28.26 12.73
C CYS A 35 -34.14 26.93 12.91
N VAL A 36 -35.32 26.95 13.57
CA VAL A 36 -36.16 25.76 13.72
C VAL A 36 -36.73 25.31 12.37
N ALA A 37 -37.18 26.24 11.52
CA ALA A 37 -37.66 25.91 10.18
C ALA A 37 -36.57 25.31 9.29
N PHE A 38 -35.35 25.86 9.32
CA PHE A 38 -34.20 25.34 8.56
C PHE A 38 -33.76 23.95 9.04
N THR A 39 -33.78 23.69 10.35
CA THR A 39 -33.48 22.36 10.89
C THR A 39 -34.54 21.34 10.49
N LEU A 40 -35.84 21.68 10.59
CA LEU A 40 -36.92 20.79 10.14
C LEU A 40 -36.86 20.50 8.63
N LEU A 41 -36.53 21.50 7.80
CA LEU A 41 -36.32 21.30 6.37
C LEU A 41 -35.14 20.34 6.10
N ALA A 42 -34.00 20.51 6.78
CA ALA A 42 -32.85 19.62 6.64
C ALA A 42 -33.15 18.16 7.04
N PHE A 43 -33.97 17.95 8.06
CA PHE A 43 -34.43 16.61 8.45
C PHE A 43 -35.41 15.98 7.43
N SER A 44 -36.24 16.80 6.77
CA SER A 44 -37.17 16.29 5.74
C SER A 44 -36.46 15.89 4.43
N THR A 45 -35.41 16.61 4.03
CA THR A 45 -34.64 16.31 2.82
C THR A 45 -33.71 15.11 2.99
N SER A 46 -33.26 14.83 4.22
CA SER A 46 -32.41 13.67 4.53
C SER A 46 -33.20 12.36 4.68
N ALA A 47 -34.46 12.43 5.09
CA ALA A 47 -35.35 11.27 5.11
C ALA A 47 -35.69 10.77 3.69
N SER A 48 -35.80 11.70 2.73
CA SER A 48 -36.17 11.39 1.34
C SER A 48 -35.06 10.65 0.57
N SER A 49 -33.79 10.94 0.88
CA SER A 49 -32.63 10.26 0.29
C SER A 49 -32.37 8.86 0.87
N PHE A 50 -32.96 8.54 2.04
CA PHE A 50 -32.85 7.20 2.64
C PHE A 50 -33.82 6.18 2.04
N VAL A 51 -34.96 6.63 1.48
CA VAL A 51 -36.02 5.75 0.96
C VAL A 51 -35.77 5.33 -0.50
N LEU A 52 -34.97 6.08 -1.26
CA LEU A 52 -34.70 5.79 -2.68
C LEU A 52 -33.59 4.74 -2.93
N TRP A 53 -32.88 4.25 -1.89
CA TRP A 53 -31.82 3.24 -2.03
C TRP A 53 -32.33 1.80 -1.95
N ASN A 54 -33.62 1.55 -1.70
CA ASN A 54 -34.05 0.21 -1.32
C ASN A 54 -34.57 -0.70 -2.44
N ASN A 55 -34.38 -0.36 -3.72
CA ASN A 55 -34.82 -1.23 -4.81
C ASN A 55 -33.68 -1.56 -5.80
N GLN A 56 -33.23 -2.82 -5.69
CA GLN A 56 -32.47 -3.60 -6.68
C GLN A 56 -31.04 -3.14 -6.97
N ALA A 57 -30.15 -3.37 -6.00
CA ALA A 57 -28.73 -3.54 -6.32
C ALA A 57 -28.56 -4.80 -7.19
N PRO A 58 -27.89 -4.72 -8.36
CA PRO A 58 -27.53 -5.91 -9.13
C PRO A 58 -26.65 -6.84 -8.27
N PRO A 59 -26.67 -8.16 -8.50
CA PRO A 59 -25.88 -9.09 -7.69
C PRO A 59 -24.41 -8.70 -7.76
N TYR A 60 -23.81 -8.46 -6.58
CA TYR A 60 -22.39 -8.19 -6.43
C TYR A 60 -21.57 -9.18 -7.25
N PRO A 61 -20.51 -8.74 -7.96
CA PRO A 61 -19.58 -9.66 -8.58
C PRO A 61 -19.09 -10.62 -7.51
N ARG A 62 -19.26 -11.93 -7.72
CA ARG A 62 -18.72 -12.95 -6.81
C ARG A 62 -17.22 -12.72 -6.71
N PHE A 63 -16.76 -12.25 -5.55
CA PHE A 63 -15.35 -12.29 -5.21
C PHE A 63 -14.86 -13.74 -5.40
N PRO A 64 -13.64 -13.95 -5.94
CA PRO A 64 -13.06 -15.28 -6.01
C PRO A 64 -13.07 -15.89 -4.60
N ASP A 65 -13.44 -17.17 -4.51
CA ASP A 65 -13.68 -17.95 -3.29
C ASP A 65 -12.84 -17.45 -2.10
N SER A 66 -13.48 -16.94 -1.05
CA SER A 66 -12.85 -16.35 0.15
C SER A 66 -12.00 -17.34 0.96
N ARG A 67 -11.80 -18.55 0.43
CA ARG A 67 -10.98 -19.63 0.95
C ARG A 67 -9.57 -19.69 0.36
N LYS A 68 -9.26 -18.97 -0.72
CA LYS A 68 -7.89 -18.93 -1.26
C LYS A 68 -6.99 -18.06 -0.38
N GLY A 69 -5.88 -18.62 0.09
CA GLY A 69 -4.84 -17.90 0.80
C GLY A 69 -3.69 -17.45 -0.12
N TYR A 70 -2.55 -17.17 0.49
CA TYR A 70 -1.35 -16.69 -0.19
C TYR A 70 -0.10 -17.40 0.33
N SER A 71 0.94 -17.40 -0.49
CA SER A 71 2.26 -17.89 -0.12
C SER A 71 3.22 -16.73 0.11
N ILE A 72 4.11 -16.87 1.08
CA ILE A 72 5.19 -15.92 1.33
C ILE A 72 6.45 -16.41 0.63
N VAL A 73 7.14 -15.50 -0.07
CA VAL A 73 8.49 -15.72 -0.60
C VAL A 73 9.43 -14.73 0.06
N MET A 74 10.34 -15.23 0.89
CA MET A 74 11.21 -14.44 1.75
C MET A 74 12.68 -14.72 1.45
N ASN A 75 13.42 -13.69 1.05
CA ASN A 75 14.87 -13.77 0.87
C ASN A 75 15.58 -13.58 2.21
N THR A 76 16.63 -14.37 2.43
CA THR A 76 17.52 -14.27 3.59
C THR A 76 18.97 -14.39 3.16
N TRP A 77 19.85 -13.67 3.84
CA TRP A 77 21.30 -13.82 3.69
C TRP A 77 22.01 -13.46 4.98
N LYS A 78 22.55 -14.47 5.68
CA LYS A 78 23.33 -14.34 6.92
C LYS A 78 22.64 -13.51 8.01
N ARG A 79 21.29 -13.53 8.04
CA ARG A 79 20.42 -12.75 8.93
C ARG A 79 19.43 -13.64 9.69
N TYR A 80 19.92 -14.77 10.18
CA TYR A 80 19.06 -15.84 10.72
C TYR A 80 18.16 -15.39 11.87
N ASP A 81 18.59 -14.44 12.70
CA ASP A 81 17.74 -13.95 13.80
C ASP A 81 16.61 -13.05 13.33
N LEU A 82 16.81 -12.28 12.25
CA LEU A 82 15.74 -11.51 11.60
C LEU A 82 14.78 -12.47 10.88
N LEU A 83 15.30 -13.46 10.16
CA LEU A 83 14.51 -14.53 9.56
C LEU A 83 13.62 -15.24 10.59
N LYS A 84 14.17 -15.65 11.74
CA LYS A 84 13.40 -16.28 12.83
C LYS A 84 12.28 -15.36 13.33
N GLN A 85 12.54 -14.07 13.51
CA GLN A 85 11.54 -13.10 13.95
C GLN A 85 10.43 -12.92 12.91
N SER A 86 10.81 -12.74 11.65
CA SER A 86 9.89 -12.57 10.53
C SER A 86 9.01 -13.81 10.32
N ILE A 87 9.58 -15.01 10.30
CA ILE A 87 8.83 -16.27 10.20
C ILE A 87 7.88 -16.44 11.39
N LYS A 88 8.33 -16.16 12.63
CA LYS A 88 7.47 -16.23 13.82
C LYS A 88 6.25 -15.32 13.74
N HIS A 89 6.43 -14.12 13.19
CA HIS A 89 5.34 -13.16 12.98
C HIS A 89 4.39 -13.63 11.88
N TYR A 90 4.91 -13.83 10.67
CA TYR A 90 4.06 -14.11 9.50
C TYR A 90 3.36 -15.46 9.56
N SER A 91 3.93 -16.45 10.25
CA SER A 91 3.27 -17.75 10.49
C SER A 91 1.95 -17.64 11.27
N SER A 92 1.68 -16.49 11.89
CA SER A 92 0.42 -16.22 12.61
C SER A 92 -0.65 -15.52 11.76
N CYS A 93 -0.33 -15.17 10.51
CA CYS A 93 -1.26 -14.48 9.62
C CYS A 93 -2.37 -15.42 9.11
N PRO A 94 -3.65 -15.00 9.13
CA PRO A 94 -4.80 -15.88 8.91
C PRO A 94 -4.80 -16.69 7.60
N ARG A 95 -4.47 -16.07 6.46
CA ARG A 95 -4.58 -16.67 5.13
C ARG A 95 -3.24 -17.13 4.53
N LEU A 96 -2.22 -17.31 5.36
CA LEU A 96 -0.95 -17.87 4.92
C LEU A 96 -1.09 -19.38 4.67
N GLU A 97 -0.68 -19.85 3.48
CA GLU A 97 -0.70 -21.29 3.12
C GLU A 97 0.71 -21.91 3.11
N SER A 98 1.69 -21.19 2.57
CA SER A 98 3.07 -21.67 2.56
C SER A 98 4.08 -20.53 2.69
N VAL A 99 5.28 -20.88 3.15
CA VAL A 99 6.43 -19.99 3.23
C VAL A 99 7.60 -20.63 2.50
N HIS A 100 8.14 -19.88 1.56
CA HIS A 100 9.28 -20.21 0.74
C HIS A 100 10.45 -19.32 1.14
N ILE A 101 11.47 -19.92 1.74
CA ILE A 101 12.70 -19.24 2.12
C ILE A 101 13.67 -19.36 0.94
N VAL A 102 13.92 -18.24 0.28
CA VAL A 102 14.90 -18.14 -0.79
C VAL A 102 16.28 -18.14 -0.16
N TRP A 103 16.93 -19.30 -0.21
CA TRP A 103 18.21 -19.54 0.42
C TRP A 103 19.32 -19.45 -0.63
N SER A 104 20.15 -18.41 -0.56
CA SER A 104 21.23 -18.18 -1.54
C SER A 104 22.63 -18.42 -0.95
N GLU A 105 22.74 -18.88 0.30
CA GLU A 105 24.03 -19.03 0.97
C GLU A 105 24.78 -20.29 0.51
N PRO A 106 26.13 -20.30 0.53
CA PRO A 106 26.92 -21.43 0.04
C PRO A 106 26.65 -22.75 0.78
N ASN A 107 26.38 -22.66 2.08
CA ASN A 107 26.07 -23.83 2.90
C ASN A 107 24.54 -23.96 3.04
N PRO A 108 24.01 -25.19 3.08
CA PRO A 108 22.59 -25.40 3.36
C PRO A 108 22.22 -24.85 4.75
N PRO A 109 20.92 -24.56 5.00
CA PRO A 109 20.46 -24.16 6.33
C PRO A 109 20.80 -25.25 7.35
N SER A 110 21.31 -24.85 8.52
CA SER A 110 21.64 -25.81 9.58
C SER A 110 20.39 -26.54 10.07
N ASP A 111 20.56 -27.79 10.51
CA ASP A 111 19.46 -28.59 11.07
C ASP A 111 18.76 -27.89 12.24
N ILE A 112 19.53 -27.17 13.06
CA ILE A 112 19.02 -26.40 14.20
C ILE A 112 18.09 -25.29 13.71
N LEU A 113 18.51 -24.52 12.69
CA LEU A 113 17.69 -23.46 12.12
C LEU A 113 16.44 -24.04 11.46
N SER A 114 16.59 -25.07 10.63
CA SER A 114 15.50 -25.73 9.93
C SER A 114 14.44 -26.26 10.91
N LYS A 115 14.86 -27.05 11.91
CA LYS A 115 13.96 -27.58 12.96
C LYS A 115 13.26 -26.47 13.73
N PHE A 116 13.98 -25.39 14.05
CA PHE A 116 13.39 -24.24 14.73
C PHE A 116 12.27 -23.59 13.89
N LEU A 117 12.54 -23.29 12.61
CA LEU A 117 11.56 -22.64 11.75
C LEU A 117 10.33 -23.52 11.50
N HIS A 118 10.51 -24.81 11.21
CA HIS A 118 9.40 -25.75 11.07
C HIS A 118 8.54 -25.84 12.34
N ARG A 119 9.18 -25.86 13.53
CA ARG A 119 8.47 -25.86 14.82
C ARG A 119 7.66 -24.58 15.02
N VAL A 120 8.24 -23.43 14.68
CA VAL A 120 7.58 -22.12 14.80
C VAL A 120 6.37 -22.04 13.88
N VAL A 121 6.52 -22.43 12.61
CA VAL A 121 5.43 -22.44 11.63
C VAL A 121 4.28 -23.32 12.12
N LYS A 122 4.58 -24.55 12.57
CA LYS A 122 3.58 -25.50 13.11
C LYS A 122 2.87 -24.97 14.37
N PHE A 123 3.58 -24.28 15.26
CA PHE A 123 3.01 -23.77 16.50
C PHE A 123 2.17 -22.50 16.31
N LYS A 124 2.49 -21.70 15.29
CA LYS A 124 1.85 -20.40 15.06
C LYS A 124 0.69 -20.46 14.08
N SER A 125 0.59 -21.50 13.25
CA SER A 125 -0.53 -21.66 12.34
C SER A 125 -1.84 -21.77 13.14
N LYS A 126 -2.82 -20.95 12.77
CA LYS A 126 -4.13 -20.92 13.43
C LYS A 126 -5.05 -22.00 12.87
N ASP A 127 -6.06 -22.37 13.65
CA ASP A 127 -7.24 -23.12 13.21
C ASP A 127 -6.94 -24.49 12.58
N GLY A 128 -5.85 -25.14 13.00
CA GLY A 128 -5.46 -26.46 12.49
C GLY A 128 -4.93 -26.46 11.06
N ARG A 129 -4.75 -25.29 10.41
CA ARG A 129 -4.15 -25.20 9.08
C ARG A 129 -2.67 -25.60 9.15
N GLN A 130 -2.25 -26.41 8.18
CA GLN A 130 -0.85 -26.78 8.01
C GLN A 130 -0.19 -25.78 7.05
N VAL A 131 0.60 -24.86 7.60
CA VAL A 131 1.43 -23.97 6.79
C VAL A 131 2.68 -24.72 6.37
N ASN A 132 2.91 -24.87 5.07
CA ASN A 132 4.09 -25.55 4.53
C ASN A 132 5.30 -24.61 4.54
N LEU A 133 6.44 -25.05 5.05
CA LEU A 133 7.70 -24.31 5.00
C LEU A 133 8.67 -25.03 4.07
N LYS A 134 9.24 -24.32 3.11
CA LYS A 134 10.23 -24.86 2.17
C LYS A 134 11.44 -23.95 2.06
N PHE A 135 12.62 -24.54 1.93
CA PHE A 135 13.84 -23.83 1.54
C PHE A 135 14.08 -24.03 0.05
N ASP A 136 14.10 -22.93 -0.70
CA ASP A 136 14.44 -22.92 -2.11
C ASP A 136 15.95 -22.63 -2.22
N ILE A 137 16.73 -23.71 -2.27
CA ILE A 137 18.20 -23.67 -2.26
C ILE A 137 18.72 -23.22 -3.63
N ASN A 138 19.51 -22.15 -3.64
CA ASN A 138 20.14 -21.59 -4.82
C ASN A 138 21.66 -21.69 -4.71
N LYS A 139 22.31 -22.05 -5.83
CA LYS A 139 23.77 -22.18 -5.90
C LYS A 139 24.46 -20.84 -6.05
N GLU A 140 23.88 -19.93 -6.84
CA GLU A 140 24.42 -18.59 -7.02
C GLU A 140 23.96 -17.61 -5.92
N ASP A 141 24.83 -16.66 -5.57
CA ASP A 141 24.47 -15.49 -4.77
C ASP A 141 23.98 -14.38 -5.69
N SER A 142 22.67 -14.41 -6.01
CA SER A 142 22.02 -13.42 -6.88
C SER A 142 20.69 -12.96 -6.30
N LEU A 143 20.41 -11.65 -6.40
CA LEU A 143 19.12 -11.08 -6.02
C LEU A 143 17.96 -11.62 -6.87
N ASN A 144 18.25 -12.09 -8.09
CA ASN A 144 17.25 -12.71 -8.97
C ASN A 144 16.64 -14.00 -8.39
N ASN A 145 17.33 -14.66 -7.45
CA ASN A 145 16.88 -15.94 -6.90
C ASN A 145 15.47 -15.87 -6.29
N ARG A 146 15.06 -14.69 -5.80
CA ARG A 146 13.72 -14.49 -5.23
C ARG A 146 12.59 -14.58 -6.25
N PHE A 147 12.90 -14.51 -7.53
CA PHE A 147 11.94 -14.53 -8.63
C PHE A 147 12.10 -15.73 -9.56
N LYS A 148 12.99 -16.66 -9.22
CA LYS A 148 13.06 -17.94 -9.93
C LYS A 148 11.74 -18.68 -9.82
N GLU A 149 11.43 -19.44 -10.85
CA GLU A 149 10.24 -20.30 -10.87
C GLU A 149 10.24 -21.28 -9.69
N ILE A 150 9.17 -21.24 -8.89
CA ILE A 150 8.93 -22.13 -7.75
C ILE A 150 7.87 -23.15 -8.18
N LYS A 151 8.29 -24.39 -8.44
CA LYS A 151 7.41 -25.43 -9.00
C LYS A 151 6.25 -25.84 -8.09
N ASP A 152 6.48 -25.87 -6.78
CA ASP A 152 5.51 -26.37 -5.79
C ASP A 152 4.67 -25.24 -5.17
N LEU A 153 4.49 -24.12 -5.88
CA LEU A 153 3.74 -22.97 -5.39
C LEU A 153 2.25 -23.09 -5.78
N GLU A 154 1.45 -23.51 -4.80
CA GLU A 154 0.01 -23.79 -5.01
C GLU A 154 -0.81 -22.51 -5.17
N THR A 155 -0.55 -21.49 -4.36
CA THR A 155 -1.34 -20.24 -4.36
C THR A 155 -1.10 -19.39 -5.59
N ASP A 156 -2.13 -18.67 -6.04
CA ASP A 156 -2.00 -17.69 -7.13
C ASP A 156 -1.30 -16.41 -6.63
N ALA A 157 -1.53 -16.05 -5.37
CA ALA A 157 -1.04 -14.83 -4.74
C ALA A 157 0.28 -15.08 -4.00
N VAL A 158 1.29 -14.28 -4.32
CA VAL A 158 2.59 -14.33 -3.66
C VAL A 158 2.86 -13.05 -2.94
N PHE A 159 3.04 -13.12 -1.62
CA PHE A 159 3.58 -12.01 -0.83
C PHE A 159 5.10 -12.11 -0.77
N SER A 160 5.78 -11.28 -1.56
CA SER A 160 7.23 -11.14 -1.47
C SER A 160 7.60 -10.14 -0.39
N ILE A 161 8.51 -10.53 0.50
CA ILE A 161 8.89 -9.75 1.66
C ILE A 161 10.38 -9.97 1.99
N ASP A 162 11.09 -8.90 2.36
CA ASP A 162 12.46 -9.02 2.86
C ASP A 162 12.47 -9.46 4.35
N ASP A 163 13.51 -10.17 4.77
CA ASP A 163 13.64 -10.72 6.14
C ASP A 163 13.80 -9.67 7.26
N ASP A 164 14.03 -8.41 6.91
CA ASP A 164 14.33 -7.29 7.81
C ASP A 164 13.16 -6.31 8.01
N VAL A 165 11.98 -6.61 7.48
CA VAL A 165 10.78 -5.78 7.61
C VAL A 165 9.54 -6.57 8.03
N ILE A 166 8.84 -6.02 9.01
CA ILE A 166 7.57 -6.55 9.51
C ILE A 166 6.42 -5.58 9.21
N PHE A 167 5.35 -6.12 8.63
CA PHE A 167 4.03 -5.47 8.56
C PHE A 167 3.02 -6.26 9.41
N PRO A 168 2.14 -5.61 10.20
CA PRO A 168 1.10 -6.30 10.94
C PRO A 168 0.26 -7.22 10.05
N CYS A 169 -0.13 -8.41 10.54
CA CYS A 169 -0.95 -9.32 9.74
C CYS A 169 -2.24 -8.66 9.24
N SER A 170 -2.88 -7.77 10.01
CA SER A 170 -4.04 -7.02 9.53
C SER A 170 -3.76 -6.17 8.28
N SER A 171 -2.55 -5.59 8.17
CA SER A 171 -2.13 -4.85 6.98
C SER A 171 -1.84 -5.79 5.81
N VAL A 172 -1.23 -6.95 6.06
CA VAL A 172 -0.97 -7.97 5.03
C VAL A 172 -2.28 -8.54 4.49
N GLU A 173 -3.24 -8.85 5.36
CA GLU A 173 -4.56 -9.34 4.99
C GLU A 173 -5.33 -8.29 4.16
N PHE A 174 -5.28 -7.01 4.56
CA PHE A 174 -5.87 -5.94 3.76
C PHE A 174 -5.19 -5.79 2.40
N ALA A 175 -3.86 -5.86 2.33
CA ALA A 175 -3.15 -5.82 1.06
C ALA A 175 -3.48 -7.02 0.16
N PHE A 176 -3.72 -8.19 0.75
CA PHE A 176 -4.17 -9.36 0.02
C PHE A 176 -5.60 -9.16 -0.53
N ASP A 177 -6.53 -8.61 0.25
CA ASP A 177 -7.88 -8.28 -0.23
C ASP A 177 -7.84 -7.28 -1.41
N VAL A 178 -6.99 -6.26 -1.31
CA VAL A 178 -6.76 -5.31 -2.40
C VAL A 178 -6.19 -6.03 -3.63
N TRP A 179 -5.23 -6.92 -3.45
CA TRP A 179 -4.69 -7.73 -4.55
C TRP A 179 -5.75 -8.63 -5.19
N GLN A 180 -6.65 -9.24 -4.40
CA GLN A 180 -7.75 -10.06 -4.94
C GLN A 180 -8.68 -9.26 -5.87
N SER A 181 -8.80 -7.94 -5.67
CA SER A 181 -9.57 -7.05 -6.55
C SER A 181 -8.83 -6.64 -7.84
N ALA A 182 -7.50 -6.81 -7.89
CA ALA A 182 -6.64 -6.46 -9.02
C ALA A 182 -5.47 -7.46 -9.16
N PRO A 183 -5.76 -8.76 -9.40
CA PRO A 183 -4.78 -9.84 -9.24
C PRO A 183 -3.62 -9.80 -10.25
N ASP A 184 -3.81 -9.10 -11.37
CA ASP A 184 -2.77 -8.88 -12.38
C ASP A 184 -1.79 -7.75 -12.00
N THR A 185 -2.06 -6.98 -10.96
CA THR A 185 -1.20 -5.85 -10.56
C THR A 185 -0.26 -6.23 -9.42
N MET A 186 0.79 -5.43 -9.21
CA MET A 186 1.55 -5.45 -7.95
C MET A 186 0.85 -4.58 -6.92
N VAL A 187 0.61 -5.13 -5.73
CA VAL A 187 -0.01 -4.42 -4.61
C VAL A 187 0.96 -4.42 -3.43
N GLY A 188 1.44 -3.26 -3.00
CA GLY A 188 2.55 -3.23 -2.03
C GLY A 188 2.62 -1.98 -1.16
N PHE A 189 3.54 -2.01 -0.21
CA PHE A 189 3.64 -0.99 0.84
C PHE A 189 4.69 0.09 0.59
N VAL A 190 5.62 -0.15 -0.35
CA VAL A 190 6.81 0.69 -0.55
C VAL A 190 6.77 1.32 -1.95
N PRO A 191 6.07 2.46 -2.14
CA PRO A 191 5.94 3.10 -3.43
C PRO A 191 7.24 3.81 -3.84
N ARG A 192 7.53 3.80 -5.14
CA ARG A 192 8.64 4.52 -5.79
C ARG A 192 8.18 5.07 -7.13
N VAL A 193 8.91 6.03 -7.66
CA VAL A 193 8.53 6.76 -8.87
C VAL A 193 9.68 6.79 -9.86
N HIS A 194 9.35 6.86 -11.15
CA HIS A 194 10.28 7.29 -12.18
C HIS A 194 9.83 8.66 -12.69
N TRP A 195 10.77 9.50 -13.13
CA TRP A 195 10.44 10.73 -13.86
C TRP A 195 11.34 10.87 -15.08
N VAL A 196 10.86 11.64 -16.07
CA VAL A 196 11.66 12.06 -17.21
C VAL A 196 12.68 13.09 -16.73
N ASP A 197 13.95 12.89 -17.06
CA ASP A 197 15.04 13.82 -16.77
C ASP A 197 15.08 14.92 -17.85
N SER A 198 14.12 15.85 -17.76
CA SER A 198 13.94 16.95 -18.71
C SER A 198 15.13 17.92 -18.77
N LEU A 199 16.06 17.86 -17.79
CA LEU A 199 17.23 18.74 -17.72
C LEU A 199 18.28 18.43 -18.79
N LYS A 200 18.18 17.29 -19.48
CA LYS A 200 19.17 16.86 -20.48
C LYS A 200 18.71 16.99 -21.93
N GLY A 201 17.52 17.56 -22.18
CA GLY A 201 16.97 17.74 -23.53
C GLY A 201 16.72 16.43 -24.29
N ASP A 202 16.66 15.30 -23.58
CA ASP A 202 16.44 13.96 -24.12
C ASP A 202 15.29 13.33 -23.35
N ASP A 203 14.10 13.33 -23.97
CA ASP A 203 12.87 12.78 -23.39
C ASP A 203 12.94 11.26 -23.13
N ASN A 204 14.05 10.61 -23.51
CA ASN A 204 14.29 9.19 -23.29
C ASN A 204 15.14 8.88 -22.06
N LYS A 205 15.54 9.90 -21.28
CA LYS A 205 16.25 9.68 -20.01
C LYS A 205 15.30 9.75 -18.83
N PHE A 206 15.46 8.79 -17.93
CA PHE A 206 14.64 8.67 -16.74
C PHE A 206 15.50 8.74 -15.48
N SER A 207 14.86 9.05 -14.37
CA SER A 207 15.49 9.06 -13.05
C SER A 207 14.62 8.33 -12.05
N TYR A 208 15.29 7.65 -11.11
CA TYR A 208 14.61 6.91 -10.05
C TYR A 208 14.37 7.80 -8.83
N GLY A 209 13.15 7.71 -8.31
CA GLY A 209 12.64 8.47 -7.18
C GLY A 209 12.36 7.66 -5.94
N GLY A 210 12.91 8.14 -4.82
CA GLY A 210 12.68 7.58 -3.48
C GLY A 210 11.35 8.01 -2.85
N TRP A 211 11.24 7.76 -1.54
CA TRP A 211 10.07 8.14 -0.73
C TRP A 211 9.78 9.65 -0.80
N TRP A 212 10.80 10.50 -0.71
CA TRP A 212 10.57 11.94 -0.73
C TRP A 212 9.90 12.42 -2.01
N SER A 213 10.28 11.86 -3.16
CA SER A 213 9.64 12.20 -4.43
C SER A 213 8.16 11.83 -4.42
N VAL A 214 7.82 10.62 -3.98
CA VAL A 214 6.42 10.17 -3.85
C VAL A 214 5.64 11.05 -2.87
N TRP A 215 6.25 11.43 -1.75
CA TRP A 215 5.61 12.26 -0.74
C TRP A 215 5.29 13.66 -1.27
N TRP A 216 6.22 14.28 -2.01
CA TRP A 216 6.04 15.62 -2.58
C TRP A 216 5.06 15.64 -3.75
N THR A 217 5.08 14.64 -4.64
CA THR A 217 4.24 14.65 -5.84
C THR A 217 2.89 13.97 -5.65
N GLY A 218 2.77 13.10 -4.66
CA GLY A 218 1.62 12.21 -4.51
C GLY A 218 1.49 11.15 -5.62
N THR A 219 2.49 11.04 -6.49
CA THR A 219 2.50 10.12 -7.64
C THR A 219 3.59 9.07 -7.49
N TYR A 220 3.31 7.87 -7.99
CA TYR A 220 4.26 6.77 -8.01
C TYR A 220 3.99 5.86 -9.21
N SER A 221 4.95 5.03 -9.58
CA SER A 221 4.85 4.15 -10.75
C SER A 221 5.38 2.74 -10.49
N MET A 222 5.88 2.50 -9.28
CA MET A 222 6.47 1.23 -8.83
C MET A 222 6.04 0.99 -7.39
N VAL A 223 5.92 -0.29 -7.03
CA VAL A 223 5.94 -0.74 -5.63
C VAL A 223 7.02 -1.79 -5.50
N LEU A 224 7.89 -1.64 -4.49
CA LEU A 224 9.02 -2.55 -4.35
C LEU A 224 8.56 -3.92 -3.86
N SER A 225 9.06 -4.98 -4.48
CA SER A 225 8.86 -6.37 -4.06
C SER A 225 9.41 -6.68 -2.66
N LYS A 226 10.12 -5.73 -2.04
CA LYS A 226 10.49 -5.75 -0.61
C LYS A 226 9.31 -6.02 0.30
N ALA A 227 8.09 -5.60 -0.09
CA ALA A 227 6.84 -5.91 0.60
C ALA A 227 5.67 -5.71 -0.37
N ALA A 228 5.38 -6.70 -1.20
CA ALA A 228 4.31 -6.62 -2.20
C ALA A 228 3.70 -7.98 -2.56
N PHE A 229 2.41 -7.97 -2.84
CA PHE A 229 1.67 -9.04 -3.49
C PHE A 229 1.77 -8.93 -5.02
N PHE A 230 1.91 -10.08 -5.67
CA PHE A 230 1.78 -10.22 -7.12
C PHE A 230 1.40 -11.67 -7.48
N HIS A 231 0.99 -11.89 -8.72
CA HIS A 231 0.59 -13.22 -9.20
C HIS A 231 1.80 -14.13 -9.46
N LYS A 232 1.72 -15.42 -9.09
CA LYS A 232 2.81 -16.41 -9.27
C LYS A 232 3.32 -16.54 -10.71
N LYS A 233 2.46 -16.28 -11.69
CA LYS A 233 2.78 -16.30 -13.13
C LYS A 233 4.00 -15.44 -13.47
N TYR A 234 4.22 -14.36 -12.70
CA TYR A 234 5.35 -13.47 -12.93
C TYR A 234 6.70 -14.11 -12.61
N PHE A 235 6.76 -15.20 -11.85
CA PHE A 235 8.01 -15.97 -11.71
C PHE A 235 8.43 -16.66 -13.00
N ASN A 236 7.48 -17.28 -13.72
CA ASN A 236 7.75 -17.87 -15.03
C ASN A 236 8.17 -16.79 -16.03
N ILE A 237 7.42 -15.71 -16.12
CA ILE A 237 7.74 -14.60 -17.03
C ILE A 237 9.12 -14.02 -16.67
N TYR A 238 9.41 -13.83 -15.38
CA TYR A 238 10.71 -13.30 -14.93
C TYR A 238 11.87 -14.22 -15.29
N THR A 239 11.69 -15.54 -15.17
CA THR A 239 12.75 -16.55 -15.33
C THR A 239 12.94 -17.01 -16.78
N ASN A 240 11.86 -17.10 -17.54
CA ASN A 240 11.87 -17.79 -18.83
C ASN A 240 11.60 -16.83 -20.00
N GLU A 241 10.90 -15.71 -19.79
CA GLU A 241 10.48 -14.81 -20.88
C GLU A 241 11.21 -13.46 -20.87
N MET A 242 11.54 -12.94 -19.69
CA MET A 242 12.26 -11.66 -19.57
C MET A 242 13.63 -11.77 -20.25
N PRO A 243 14.04 -10.77 -21.07
CA PRO A 243 15.37 -10.74 -21.67
C PRO A 243 16.47 -10.98 -20.64
N SER A 244 17.31 -11.99 -20.87
CA SER A 244 18.35 -12.42 -19.91
C SER A 244 19.29 -11.27 -19.51
N SER A 245 19.54 -10.34 -20.44
CA SER A 245 20.36 -9.14 -20.22
C SER A 245 19.91 -8.28 -19.03
N ILE A 246 18.61 -8.28 -18.69
CA ILE A 246 18.09 -7.60 -17.49
C ILE A 246 18.55 -8.35 -16.23
N ARG A 247 18.34 -9.67 -16.17
CA ARG A 247 18.74 -10.49 -15.02
C ARG A 247 20.26 -10.51 -14.83
N GLU A 248 21.02 -10.56 -15.92
CA GLU A 248 22.47 -10.44 -15.92
C GLU A 248 22.92 -9.09 -15.34
N TYR A 249 22.26 -7.99 -15.75
CA TYR A 249 22.53 -6.66 -15.22
C TYR A 249 22.20 -6.55 -13.73
N VAL A 250 21.07 -7.12 -13.27
CA VAL A 250 20.70 -7.20 -11.85
C VAL A 250 21.76 -7.97 -11.06
N THR A 251 22.21 -9.13 -11.56
CA THR A 251 23.27 -9.93 -10.91
C THR A 251 24.57 -9.14 -10.81
N LYS A 252 25.02 -8.52 -11.91
CA LYS A 252 26.28 -7.75 -11.96
C LYS A 252 26.26 -6.54 -11.03
N ASN A 253 25.14 -5.82 -10.96
CA ASN A 253 25.02 -4.60 -10.16
C ASN A 253 24.57 -4.86 -8.71
N ARG A 254 24.16 -6.09 -8.39
CA ARG A 254 23.58 -6.50 -7.11
C ARG A 254 22.50 -5.52 -6.63
N ASN A 255 21.59 -5.16 -7.53
CA ASN A 255 20.50 -4.21 -7.28
C ASN A 255 19.39 -4.38 -8.34
N CYS A 256 18.25 -3.73 -8.10
CA CYS A 256 17.19 -3.47 -9.09
C CYS A 256 16.37 -4.68 -9.54
N GLU A 257 16.42 -5.80 -8.84
CA GLU A 257 15.51 -6.94 -9.08
C GLU A 257 14.04 -6.52 -8.86
N ASP A 258 13.80 -5.67 -7.87
CA ASP A 258 12.47 -5.12 -7.55
C ASP A 258 11.94 -4.17 -8.64
N ILE A 259 12.83 -3.35 -9.20
CA ILE A 259 12.54 -2.50 -10.36
C ILE A 259 12.27 -3.37 -11.59
N ALA A 260 13.09 -4.40 -11.83
CA ALA A 260 12.89 -5.32 -12.95
C ALA A 260 11.52 -6.02 -12.88
N MET A 261 11.10 -6.44 -11.67
CA MET A 261 9.77 -7.01 -11.47
C MET A 261 8.66 -5.98 -11.75
N SER A 262 8.81 -4.73 -11.28
CA SER A 262 7.84 -3.66 -11.57
C SER A 262 7.71 -3.39 -13.07
N PHE A 263 8.84 -3.33 -13.78
CA PHE A 263 8.88 -3.19 -15.24
C PHE A 263 8.17 -4.35 -15.95
N LEU A 264 8.43 -5.58 -15.51
CA LEU A 264 7.83 -6.77 -16.09
C LEU A 264 6.30 -6.76 -15.94
N VAL A 265 5.79 -6.52 -14.72
CA VAL A 265 4.35 -6.53 -14.48
C VAL A 265 3.67 -5.39 -15.24
N ALA A 266 4.24 -4.19 -15.22
CA ALA A 266 3.70 -3.05 -15.97
C ALA A 266 3.72 -3.30 -17.49
N ASN A 267 4.78 -3.91 -18.03
CA ASN A 267 4.83 -4.24 -19.45
C ASN A 267 3.82 -5.33 -19.84
N ALA A 268 3.63 -6.34 -18.99
CA ALA A 268 2.71 -7.45 -19.24
C ALA A 268 1.23 -7.04 -19.18
N THR A 269 0.90 -5.98 -18.42
CA THR A 269 -0.50 -5.62 -18.12
C THR A 269 -0.91 -4.24 -18.64
N GLY A 270 0.04 -3.33 -18.84
CA GLY A 270 -0.25 -1.91 -19.07
C GLY A 270 -0.87 -1.20 -17.86
N ALA A 271 -0.91 -1.84 -16.68
CA ALA A 271 -1.55 -1.32 -15.49
C ALA A 271 -0.53 -0.77 -14.47
N PRO A 272 -0.87 0.29 -13.72
CA PRO A 272 -0.03 0.77 -12.64
C PRO A 272 -0.16 -0.12 -11.38
N PRO A 273 0.83 -0.07 -10.46
CA PRO A 273 0.74 -0.77 -9.19
C PRO A 273 -0.19 -0.08 -8.19
N ILE A 274 -0.64 -0.78 -7.15
CA ILE A 274 -1.48 -0.22 -6.08
C ILE A 274 -0.68 -0.07 -4.79
N TRP A 275 -0.66 1.14 -4.23
CA TRP A 275 -0.03 1.42 -2.94
C TRP A 275 -1.01 1.16 -1.80
N VAL A 276 -0.61 0.31 -0.85
CA VAL A 276 -1.34 0.06 0.39
C VAL A 276 -0.70 0.81 1.56
N LYS A 277 -1.52 1.53 2.34
CA LYS A 277 -1.06 2.12 3.61
C LYS A 277 -0.85 1.01 4.64
N GLY A 278 0.36 0.91 5.17
CA GLY A 278 0.70 -0.01 6.26
C GLY A 278 1.74 0.60 7.20
N LYS A 279 1.73 0.18 8.46
CA LYS A 279 2.78 0.55 9.42
C LYS A 279 3.96 -0.39 9.22
N ILE A 280 5.10 0.17 8.85
CA ILE A 280 6.36 -0.55 8.66
C ILE A 280 7.13 -0.64 9.98
N PHE A 281 7.66 -1.81 10.28
CA PHE A 281 8.62 -2.04 11.37
C PHE A 281 9.91 -2.59 10.78
N GLU A 282 10.93 -1.74 10.66
CA GLU A 282 12.27 -2.15 10.25
C GLU A 282 12.98 -2.77 11.45
N ILE A 283 13.30 -4.05 11.35
CA ILE A 283 13.97 -4.81 12.41
C ILE A 283 15.47 -5.04 12.13
N GLY A 284 15.91 -4.74 10.91
CA GLY A 284 17.33 -4.70 10.53
C GLY A 284 17.90 -3.28 10.57
N SER A 285 19.21 -3.16 10.82
CA SER A 285 19.90 -1.88 10.96
C SER A 285 20.74 -1.47 9.74
N THR A 286 21.13 -2.41 8.88
CA THR A 286 21.99 -2.16 7.71
C THR A 286 21.63 -3.10 6.56
N GLY A 287 21.72 -2.60 5.32
CA GLY A 287 21.34 -3.35 4.11
C GLY A 287 21.93 -2.76 2.84
N ILE A 288 21.67 -3.35 1.68
CA ILE A 288 22.22 -2.89 0.39
C ILE A 288 21.83 -1.42 0.11
N SER A 289 20.65 -1.00 0.56
CA SER A 289 20.15 0.36 0.42
C SER A 289 20.95 1.43 1.18
N SER A 290 21.73 1.06 2.20
CA SER A 290 22.59 2.01 2.93
C SER A 290 23.95 2.23 2.27
N LEU A 291 24.27 1.53 1.17
CA LEU A 291 25.51 1.71 0.44
C LEU A 291 25.48 3.00 -0.41
N GLY A 292 26.59 3.72 -0.44
CA GLY A 292 26.75 4.92 -1.27
C GLY A 292 26.43 4.66 -2.75
N GLY A 293 25.70 5.60 -3.37
CA GLY A 293 25.33 5.52 -4.79
C GLY A 293 24.16 4.58 -5.12
N HIS A 294 23.47 4.00 -4.13
CA HIS A 294 22.33 3.10 -4.34
C HIS A 294 21.25 3.69 -5.28
N SER A 295 20.85 4.94 -5.05
CA SER A 295 19.84 5.62 -5.89
C SER A 295 20.33 5.88 -7.33
N LYS A 296 21.63 6.19 -7.48
CA LYS A 296 22.26 6.38 -8.79
C LYS A 296 22.23 5.08 -9.60
N ARG A 297 22.62 3.96 -8.99
CA ARG A 297 22.53 2.63 -9.63
C ARG A 297 21.09 2.29 -10.02
N ARG A 298 20.10 2.61 -9.18
CA ARG A 298 18.68 2.42 -9.52
C ARG A 298 18.23 3.26 -10.70
N THR A 299 18.72 4.50 -10.81
CA THR A 299 18.49 5.33 -12.00
C THR A 299 19.08 4.69 -13.25
N GLU A 300 20.30 4.16 -13.17
CA GLU A 300 20.94 3.44 -14.28
C GLU A 300 20.13 2.20 -14.69
N CYS A 301 19.59 1.45 -13.72
CA CYS A 301 18.70 0.33 -13.98
C CYS A 301 17.42 0.72 -14.73
N VAL A 302 16.72 1.78 -14.29
CA VAL A 302 15.50 2.27 -14.95
C VAL A 302 15.76 2.58 -16.43
N ASN A 303 16.85 3.29 -16.73
CA ASN A 303 17.22 3.62 -18.11
C ASN A 303 17.60 2.37 -18.91
N LYS A 304 18.43 1.48 -18.33
CA LYS A 304 18.83 0.23 -18.99
C LYS A 304 17.63 -0.64 -19.33
N PHE A 305 16.69 -0.78 -18.41
CA PHE A 305 15.51 -1.60 -18.62
C PHE A 305 14.59 -0.96 -19.66
N ALA A 306 14.37 0.35 -19.63
CA ALA A 306 13.59 1.04 -20.66
C ALA A 306 14.15 0.81 -22.07
N VAL A 307 15.48 0.86 -22.24
CA VAL A 307 16.15 0.53 -23.51
C VAL A 307 15.90 -0.92 -23.92
N VAL A 308 16.04 -1.88 -23.00
CA VAL A 308 15.84 -3.31 -23.31
C VAL A 308 14.38 -3.64 -23.65
N PHE A 309 13.41 -2.99 -22.98
CA PHE A 309 11.99 -3.12 -23.30
C PHE A 309 11.57 -2.30 -24.53
N GLY A 310 12.44 -1.45 -25.07
CA GLY A 310 12.15 -0.57 -26.22
C GLY A 310 11.21 0.60 -25.92
N ARG A 311 10.79 0.78 -24.67
CA ARG A 311 9.91 1.86 -24.18
C ARG A 311 9.96 1.93 -22.65
N MET A 312 9.36 2.95 -22.06
CA MET A 312 9.06 2.99 -20.62
C MET A 312 7.73 2.28 -20.34
N PRO A 313 7.72 1.07 -19.74
CA PRO A 313 6.47 0.38 -19.44
C PRO A 313 5.80 0.84 -18.14
N LEU A 314 6.54 1.50 -17.24
CA LEU A 314 6.00 1.92 -15.94
C LEU A 314 4.89 2.94 -16.10
N VAL A 315 3.76 2.69 -15.45
CA VAL A 315 2.58 3.58 -15.49
C VAL A 315 2.45 4.29 -14.15
N SER A 316 2.37 5.62 -14.19
CA SER A 316 2.18 6.45 -13.01
C SER A 316 0.74 6.40 -12.50
N THR A 317 0.55 6.53 -11.19
CA THR A 317 -0.75 6.54 -10.53
C THR A 317 -0.69 7.31 -9.21
N THR A 318 -1.86 7.60 -8.65
CA THR A 318 -2.10 8.24 -7.36
C THR A 318 -2.93 7.37 -6.42
N VAL A 319 -3.31 6.16 -6.85
CA VAL A 319 -4.21 5.28 -6.10
C VAL A 319 -3.55 4.83 -4.79
N LYS A 320 -4.22 5.07 -3.67
CA LYS A 320 -3.76 4.60 -2.37
C LYS A 320 -4.89 3.89 -1.64
N ALA A 321 -4.71 2.59 -1.43
CA ALA A 321 -5.64 1.78 -0.64
C ALA A 321 -5.37 2.00 0.85
N VAL A 322 -6.44 2.28 1.60
CA VAL A 322 -6.40 2.46 3.04
C VAL A 322 -7.55 1.71 3.69
N ASP A 323 -7.27 0.98 4.77
CA ASP A 323 -8.32 0.33 5.56
C ASP A 323 -9.12 1.37 6.32
N SER A 324 -10.38 1.53 5.93
CA SER A 324 -11.31 2.53 6.46
C SER A 324 -11.55 2.40 7.96
N ARG A 325 -11.40 1.20 8.53
CA ARG A 325 -11.59 0.95 9.96
C ARG A 325 -10.49 1.61 10.81
N ASN A 326 -9.36 1.95 10.20
CA ASN A 326 -8.18 2.49 10.87
C ASN A 326 -7.89 3.94 10.48
N ILE A 327 -8.82 4.61 9.79
CA ILE A 327 -8.70 6.03 9.44
C ILE A 327 -9.98 6.80 9.76
N TRP A 328 -9.80 8.02 10.24
CA TRP A 328 -10.88 8.99 10.34
C TRP A 328 -11.08 9.63 8.98
N PHE A 329 -12.32 9.67 8.50
CA PHE A 329 -12.69 10.18 7.18
C PHE A 329 -13.11 11.65 7.20
N TRP A 330 -12.55 12.49 8.06
CA TRP A 330 -12.93 13.91 8.10
C TRP A 330 -11.76 14.76 8.56
#